data_AF-A0A926EUK6-F1
#
_entry.id   AF-A0A926EUK6-F1
#
_cell.length_a   1.000
_cell.length_b   1.000
_cell.length_c   1.000
_cell.angle_alpha   90.00
_cell.angle_beta   90.00
_cell.angle_gamma   90.00
#
_symmetry.space_group_name_H-M   'P 1'
#
loop_
_entity.id
_entity.type
_entity.pdbx_description
1 polymer ?
#
loop_
_entity_poly.entity_id
_entity_poly.type
_entity_poly.pdbx_seq_one_letter_code
_entity_poly.pdbx_strand_id
1 'polypeptide(L)'
;MARPRKVIDMDIVEKLASEGYTVEEIAAKMDVNRSTLYRRKKFLETYYKGYYKFNTKVKDAINKKIQAGDVKTLLYLADKRKIYKTELEEIELKMKEIELKIKEKQLNNDDTDGNFDIVVTLKKKGSDDNEQD
;
A
#
# COMPACT_ATOMS: atom_id res chain seq x y z
N MET A 1 1.62 -17.72 -33.79
CA MET A 1 2.00 -18.72 -32.77
C MET A 1 2.03 -18.05 -31.41
N ALA A 2 1.28 -18.54 -30.42
CA ALA A 2 1.31 -17.97 -29.07
C ALA A 2 2.62 -18.39 -28.38
N ARG A 3 3.35 -17.44 -27.79
CA ARG A 3 4.57 -17.73 -27.02
C ARG A 3 4.21 -18.64 -25.82
N PRO A 4 4.97 -19.73 -25.57
CA PRO A 4 4.70 -20.59 -24.42
C PRO A 4 4.75 -19.80 -23.11
N ARG A 5 3.78 -20.04 -22.23
CA ARG A 5 3.71 -19.38 -20.92
C ARG A 5 4.77 -19.98 -20.00
N LYS A 6 5.75 -19.19 -19.58
CA LYS A 6 6.67 -19.60 -18.51
C LYS A 6 5.90 -19.77 -17.20
N VAL A 7 6.16 -20.86 -16.49
CA VAL A 7 5.69 -21.06 -15.11
C VAL A 7 6.64 -20.27 -14.20
N ILE A 8 6.06 -19.38 -13.39
CA ILE A 8 6.81 -18.54 -12.45
C ILE A 8 6.46 -19.07 -11.07
N ASP A 9 7.47 -19.53 -10.35
CA ASP A 9 7.34 -19.99 -8.98
C ASP A 9 7.26 -18.78 -8.04
N MET A 10 6.14 -18.68 -7.31
CA MET A 10 5.89 -17.58 -6.38
C MET A 10 6.70 -17.73 -5.09
N ASP A 11 7.07 -18.95 -4.69
CA ASP A 11 7.87 -19.17 -3.48
C ASP A 11 9.28 -18.62 -3.66
N ILE A 12 9.83 -18.76 -4.87
CA ILE A 12 11.10 -18.14 -5.26
C ILE A 12 10.99 -16.61 -5.26
N VAL A 13 9.88 -16.05 -5.75
CA VAL A 13 9.64 -14.60 -5.72
C VAL A 13 9.61 -14.09 -4.28
N GLU A 14 8.89 -14.76 -3.37
CA GLU A 14 8.84 -14.37 -1.95
C GLU A 14 10.22 -14.40 -1.32
N LYS A 15 11.00 -15.46 -1.60
CA LYS A 15 12.35 -15.62 -1.08
C LYS A 15 13.26 -14.48 -1.54
N LEU A 16 13.30 -14.20 -2.84
CA LEU A 16 14.12 -13.13 -3.40
C LEU A 16 13.71 -11.76 -2.86
N ALA A 17 12.41 -11.47 -2.77
CA ALA A 17 11.92 -10.23 -2.16
C ALA A 17 12.33 -10.12 -0.68
N SER A 18 12.37 -11.24 0.06
CA SER A 18 12.83 -11.28 1.46
C SER A 18 14.34 -11.10 1.67
N GLU A 19 15.10 -11.23 0.58
CA GLU A 19 16.54 -10.94 0.51
C GLU A 19 16.79 -9.48 0.09
N GLY A 20 15.76 -8.74 -0.33
CA GLY A 20 15.85 -7.34 -0.73
C GLY A 20 15.95 -7.10 -2.24
N TYR A 21 15.72 -8.12 -3.07
CA TYR A 21 15.73 -7.95 -4.52
C TYR A 21 14.53 -7.12 -5.00
N THR A 22 14.80 -6.21 -5.93
CA THR A 22 13.79 -5.41 -6.64
C THR A 22 13.02 -6.25 -7.65
N VAL A 23 11.86 -5.75 -8.11
CA VAL A 23 11.05 -6.43 -9.13
C VAL A 23 11.83 -6.63 -10.43
N GLU A 24 12.66 -5.65 -10.81
CA GLU A 24 13.54 -5.70 -11.98
C GLU A 24 14.58 -6.82 -11.87
N GLU A 25 15.24 -6.94 -10.71
CA GLU A 25 16.24 -7.98 -10.49
C GLU A 25 15.61 -9.38 -10.43
N ILE A 26 14.42 -9.50 -9.82
CA ILE A 26 13.64 -10.74 -9.82
C ILE A 26 13.27 -11.13 -11.26
N ALA A 27 12.82 -10.16 -12.07
CA ALA A 27 12.48 -10.38 -13.46
C ALA A 27 13.68 -10.86 -14.28
N ALA A 28 14.85 -10.21 -14.09
CA ALA A 28 16.10 -10.62 -14.73
C ALA A 28 16.52 -12.03 -14.31
N LYS A 29 16.45 -12.35 -13.02
CA LYS A 29 16.84 -13.67 -12.47
C LYS A 29 15.93 -14.81 -12.95
N MET A 30 14.67 -14.50 -13.26
CA MET A 30 13.70 -15.45 -13.80
C MET A 30 13.61 -15.43 -15.33
N ASP A 31 14.44 -14.63 -16.01
CA ASP A 31 14.44 -14.42 -17.46
C ASP A 31 13.03 -14.08 -17.99
N VAL A 32 12.35 -13.15 -17.33
CA VAL A 32 11.03 -12.64 -17.71
C VAL A 32 11.03 -11.12 -17.72
N ASN A 33 10.11 -10.52 -18.47
CA ASN A 33 9.89 -9.08 -18.40
C ASN A 33 9.12 -8.73 -17.12
N ARG A 34 9.43 -7.59 -16.49
CA ARG A 34 8.70 -7.03 -15.34
C ARG A 34 7.18 -7.04 -15.51
N SER A 35 6.69 -6.68 -16.70
CA SER A 35 5.25 -6.73 -17.02
C SER A 35 4.63 -8.13 -16.91
N THR A 36 5.43 -9.19 -17.11
CA THR A 36 4.98 -10.58 -16.99
C THR A 36 4.72 -10.97 -15.53
N LEU A 37 5.49 -10.40 -14.60
CA LEU A 37 5.29 -10.60 -13.16
C LEU A 37 3.99 -9.94 -12.69
N TYR A 38 3.77 -8.66 -13.03
CA TYR A 38 2.55 -7.93 -12.61
C TYR A 38 1.25 -8.50 -13.17
N ARG A 39 1.30 -9.20 -14.31
CA ARG A 39 0.12 -9.89 -14.86
C ARG A 39 -0.34 -11.06 -14.00
N ARG A 40 0.45 -11.51 -13.02
CA ARG A 40 0.10 -12.62 -12.12
C ARG A 40 -0.67 -12.09 -10.91
N LYS A 41 -1.87 -12.62 -10.68
CA LYS A 41 -2.79 -12.18 -9.61
C LYS A 41 -2.15 -12.13 -8.22
N LYS A 42 -1.28 -13.10 -7.88
CA LYS A 42 -0.65 -13.21 -6.56
C LYS A 42 0.72 -12.52 -6.45
N PHE A 43 1.29 -12.04 -7.55
CA PHE A 43 2.67 -11.55 -7.54
C PHE A 43 2.86 -10.38 -6.57
N LEU A 44 1.96 -9.40 -6.60
CA LEU A 44 2.07 -8.21 -5.76
C LEU A 44 2.03 -8.56 -4.27
N GLU A 45 1.08 -9.42 -3.88
CA GLU A 45 0.94 -9.92 -2.51
C GLU A 45 2.19 -10.68 -2.05
N THR A 46 2.65 -11.63 -2.87
CA THR A 46 3.85 -12.44 -2.59
C THR A 46 5.11 -11.58 -2.48
N TYR A 47 5.28 -10.63 -3.40
CA TYR A 47 6.40 -9.70 -3.39
C TYR A 47 6.40 -8.85 -2.11
N TYR A 48 5.27 -8.23 -1.77
CA TYR A 48 5.18 -7.41 -0.56
C TYR A 48 5.36 -8.23 0.71
N LYS A 49 4.84 -9.47 0.77
CA LYS A 49 5.09 -10.39 1.89
C LYS A 49 6.59 -10.64 2.11
N GLY A 50 7.35 -10.87 1.04
CA GLY A 50 8.81 -10.97 1.10
C GLY A 50 9.45 -9.65 1.52
N TYR A 51 9.05 -8.55 0.89
CA TYR A 51 9.57 -7.21 1.17
C TYR A 51 9.37 -6.77 2.63
N TYR A 52 8.23 -7.10 3.26
CA TYR A 52 8.00 -6.85 4.68
C TYR A 52 8.98 -7.64 5.55
N LYS A 53 9.28 -8.90 5.22
CA LYS A 53 10.29 -9.69 5.93
C LYS A 53 11.68 -9.05 5.82
N PHE A 54 12.04 -8.56 4.64
CA PHE A 54 13.29 -7.82 4.44
C PHE A 54 13.36 -6.57 5.33
N ASN A 55 12.31 -5.74 5.31
CA ASN A 55 12.25 -4.52 6.13
C ASN A 55 12.33 -4.81 7.63
N THR A 56 11.72 -5.89 8.12
CA THR A 56 11.86 -6.30 9.52
C THR A 56 13.31 -6.63 9.85
N LYS A 57 14.00 -7.42 9.02
CA LYS A 57 15.44 -7.71 9.22
C LYS A 57 16.30 -6.44 9.24
N VAL A 58 16.02 -5.50 8.34
CA VAL A 58 16.73 -4.21 8.29
C VAL A 58 16.48 -3.41 9.56
N LYS A 59 15.22 -3.32 10.03
CA LYS A 59 14.87 -2.66 11.29
C LYS A 59 15.59 -3.29 12.47
N ASP A 60 15.63 -4.61 12.55
CA ASP A 60 16.34 -5.33 13.63
C ASP A 60 17.84 -5.05 13.60
N ALA A 61 18.46 -5.04 12.42
CA ALA A 61 19.88 -4.71 12.26
C ALA A 61 20.18 -3.26 12.68
N ILE A 62 19.30 -2.32 12.31
CA ILE A 62 19.40 -0.91 12.73
C ILE A 62 19.26 -0.79 14.25
N ASN A 63 18.26 -1.45 14.85
CA ASN A 63 18.06 -1.44 16.30
C ASN A 63 19.26 -1.99 17.07
N LYS A 64 19.89 -3.06 16.57
CA LYS A 64 21.12 -3.59 17.15
C LYS A 64 22.26 -2.57 17.14
N LYS A 65 22.43 -1.81 16.06
CA LYS A 65 23.43 -0.73 15.98
C LYS A 65 23.16 0.40 16.97
N ILE A 66 21.89 0.78 17.12
CA ILE A 66 21.48 1.79 18.11
C ILE A 66 21.79 1.31 19.52
N GLN A 67 21.44 0.06 19.85
CA GLN A 67 21.73 -0.54 21.16
C GLN A 67 23.24 -0.63 21.44
N ALA A 68 24.05 -0.82 20.40
CA ALA A 68 25.50 -0.78 20.49
C ALA A 68 26.09 0.65 20.64
N GLY A 69 25.25 1.69 20.64
CA GLY A 69 25.66 3.08 20.84
C GLY A 69 26.08 3.82 19.56
N ASP A 70 25.71 3.35 18.37
CA ASP A 70 26.00 4.05 17.11
C ASP A 70 25.14 5.31 16.95
N VAL A 71 25.69 6.45 17.39
CA VAL A 71 25.06 7.78 17.36
C VAL A 71 24.71 8.22 15.93
N LYS A 72 25.49 7.83 14.92
CA LYS A 72 25.22 8.21 13.53
C LYS A 72 23.94 7.54 13.02
N THR A 73 23.76 6.27 13.35
CA THR A 73 22.53 5.52 13.03
C THR A 73 21.32 6.12 13.77
N LEU A 74 21.49 6.52 15.03
CA LEU A 74 20.44 7.20 15.81
C LEU A 74 20.05 8.56 15.21
N LEU A 75 21.03 9.38 14.85
CA LEU A 75 20.81 10.70 14.25
C LEU A 75 20.08 10.60 12.91
N TYR A 76 20.51 9.67 12.05
CA TYR A 76 19.86 9.40 10.76
C TYR A 76 18.38 9.04 10.92
N LEU A 77 18.04 8.20 11.92
CA LEU A 77 16.65 7.85 12.19
C LEU A 77 15.84 9.03 12.74
N ALA A 78 16.43 9.83 13.64
CA ALA A 78 15.75 11.00 14.19
C ALA A 78 15.42 12.02 13.10
N ASP A 79 16.36 12.25 12.16
CA ASP A 79 16.17 13.10 11.00
C ASP A 79 15.07 12.57 10.07
N LYS A 80 15.13 11.28 9.71
CA LYS A 80 14.08 10.64 8.90
C LYS A 80 12.69 10.72 9.54
N ARG A 81 12.57 10.55 10.86
CA ARG A 81 11.30 10.68 11.56
C ARG A 81 10.74 12.10 11.54
N LYS A 82 11.59 13.13 11.57
CA LYS A 82 11.15 14.53 11.41
C LYS A 82 10.54 14.76 10.03
N ILE A 83 11.19 14.26 8.98
CA ILE A 83 10.69 14.37 7.60
C ILE A 83 9.28 13.76 7.48
N TYR A 84 9.07 12.55 8.00
CA TYR A 84 7.75 11.91 7.97
C TYR A 84 6.67 12.70 8.71
N LYS A 85 7.01 13.40 9.80
CA LYS A 85 6.05 14.26 10.52
C LYS A 85 5.61 15.43 9.65
N THR A 86 6.57 16.09 8.99
CA THR A 86 6.29 17.22 8.08
C THR A 86 5.47 16.78 6.86
N GLU A 87 5.83 15.66 6.22
CA GLU A 87 5.06 15.12 5.08
C GLU A 87 3.62 14.74 5.48
N LEU A 88 3.41 14.20 6.69
CA LEU A 88 2.08 13.92 7.23
C LEU A 88 1.24 15.19 7.41
N GLU A 89 1.83 16.23 8.01
CA GLU A 89 1.19 17.53 8.20
C GLU A 89 0.81 18.16 6.85
N GLU A 90 1.67 18.04 5.83
CA GLU A 90 1.38 18.49 4.46
C GLU A 90 0.23 17.71 3.80
N ILE A 91 0.19 16.39 3.98
CA ILE A 91 -0.89 15.54 3.45
C ILE A 91 -2.23 15.90 4.12
N GLU A 92 -2.24 16.09 5.45
CA GLU A 92 -3.44 16.50 6.19
C GLU A 92 -3.97 17.87 5.73
N LEU A 93 -3.08 18.83 5.48
CA LEU A 93 -3.44 20.13 4.90
C LEU A 93 -4.08 19.98 3.52
N LYS A 94 -3.46 19.18 2.64
CA LYS A 94 -4.00 18.91 1.29
C LYS A 94 -5.37 18.22 1.34
N MET A 95 -5.58 17.30 2.28
CA MET A 95 -6.88 16.66 2.47
C MET A 95 -7.96 17.66 2.90
N LYS A 96 -7.64 18.55 3.86
CA LYS A 96 -8.57 19.61 4.28
C LYS A 96 -8.92 20.58 3.15
N GLU A 97 -7.94 20.96 2.32
CA GLU A 97 -8.21 21.81 1.15
C GLU A 97 -9.13 21.12 0.13
N ILE A 98 -8.95 19.82 -0.10
CA ILE A 98 -9.82 19.04 -0.97
C ILE A 98 -11.24 18.97 -0.39
N GLU A 99 -11.39 18.72 0.90
CA GLU A 99 -12.70 18.70 1.57
C GLU A 99 -13.43 20.04 1.47
N LEU A 100 -12.73 21.15 1.63
CA LEU A 100 -13.28 22.50 1.46
C LEU A 100 -13.74 22.73 0.01
N LYS A 101 -12.92 22.38 -0.97
CA LYS A 101 -13.28 22.49 -2.40
C LYS A 101 -14.49 21.62 -2.78
N ILE A 102 -14.66 20.46 -2.14
CA ILE A 102 -15.83 19.59 -2.34
C ILE A 102 -17.09 20.26 -1.76
N LYS A 103 -17.00 20.83 -0.55
CA LYS A 103 -18.12 21.55 0.09
C LYS A 103 -18.53 22.79 -0.68
N GLU A 104 -17.59 23.59 -1.16
CA GLU A 104 -17.85 24.77 -2.00
C GLU A 104 -18.55 24.39 -3.31
N LYS A 105 -18.14 23.27 -3.94
CA LYS A 105 -18.82 22.75 -5.14
C LYS A 105 -20.23 22.22 -4.86
N GLN A 106 -20.48 21.68 -3.67
CA GLN A 106 -21.82 21.23 -3.29
C GLN A 106 -22.75 22.42 -3.04
N LEU A 107 -22.28 23.46 -2.33
CA LEU A 107 -23.06 24.68 -2.13
C LEU A 107 -23.39 25.41 -3.44
N ASN A 108 -22.45 25.47 -4.38
CA ASN A 108 -22.67 26.16 -5.66
C ASN A 108 -23.56 25.39 -6.65
N ASN A 109 -23.95 24.15 -6.33
CA ASN A 109 -24.87 23.34 -7.14
C ASN A 109 -26.31 23.36 -6.60
N ASP A 110 -26.57 23.96 -5.43
CA ASP A 110 -27.90 24.02 -4.81
C ASP A 110 -28.75 25.23 -5.30
N ASP A 111 -28.20 26.11 -6.14
CA ASP A 111 -28.93 27.27 -6.71
C ASP A 111 -29.53 27.02 -8.12
N THR A 112 -29.58 25.76 -8.58
CA THR A 112 -30.37 25.39 -9.77
C THR A 112 -31.41 24.34 -9.42
N ASP A 113 -32.65 24.80 -9.21
CA ASP A 113 -33.88 24.00 -9.12
C ASP A 113 -33.92 22.85 -10.14
N GLY A 114 -34.11 21.62 -9.66
CA GLY A 114 -34.45 20.49 -10.54
C GLY A 114 -34.16 19.09 -10.00
N ASN A 115 -34.99 18.63 -9.06
CA ASN A 115 -35.43 17.24 -8.89
C ASN A 115 -34.42 16.10 -9.19
N PHE A 116 -33.80 15.53 -8.16
CA PHE A 116 -33.36 14.12 -8.20
C PHE A 116 -33.60 13.46 -6.83
N ASP A 117 -34.66 12.65 -6.77
CA ASP A 117 -34.84 11.62 -5.74
C ASP A 117 -33.63 10.69 -5.74
N ILE A 118 -32.70 10.86 -4.79
CA ILE A 118 -31.74 9.81 -4.45
C ILE A 118 -32.39 8.95 -3.38
N VAL A 119 -33.09 7.91 -3.82
CA VAL A 119 -33.49 6.79 -2.96
C VAL A 119 -32.22 6.12 -2.45
N VAL A 120 -31.76 6.52 -1.27
CA VAL A 120 -30.68 5.83 -0.55
C VAL A 120 -31.28 4.55 0.02
N THR A 121 -31.26 3.46 -0.75
CA THR A 121 -31.48 2.12 -0.20
C THR A 121 -30.24 1.71 0.59
N LEU A 122 -30.22 2.09 1.88
CA LEU A 122 -29.34 1.51 2.88
C LEU A 122 -29.67 0.02 3.01
N LYS A 123 -28.96 -0.84 2.27
CA LYS A 123 -28.88 -2.27 2.60
C LYS A 123 -28.13 -2.40 3.93
N LYS A 124 -28.86 -2.30 5.04
CA LYS A 124 -28.40 -2.79 6.35
C LYS A 124 -28.08 -4.27 6.18
N LYS A 125 -26.79 -4.62 6.20
CA LYS A 125 -26.32 -5.99 6.33
C LYS A 125 -25.87 -6.16 7.78
N GLY A 126 -26.67 -6.91 8.53
CA GLY A 126 -26.40 -7.43 9.87
C GLY A 126 -27.70 -8.07 10.37
N SER A 127 -27.79 -9.40 10.45
CA SER A 127 -27.36 -10.23 11.60
C SER A 127 -28.17 -9.85 12.84
N ASP A 128 -28.95 -10.70 13.51
CA ASP A 128 -29.08 -12.15 13.57
C ASP A 128 -30.46 -12.50 14.23
N ASP A 129 -30.74 -13.79 14.27
CA ASP A 129 -31.49 -14.53 15.32
C ASP A 129 -33.03 -14.60 15.35
N ASN A 130 -33.51 -15.86 15.31
CA ASN A 130 -34.57 -16.54 16.10
C ASN A 130 -36.00 -15.95 16.06
N GLU A 131 -37.10 -16.69 15.89
CA GLU A 131 -37.63 -17.89 16.57
C GLU A 131 -38.87 -18.35 15.75
N GLN A 132 -39.11 -19.66 15.56
CA GLN A 132 -40.32 -20.40 16.01
C GLN A 132 -41.67 -19.66 15.79
N ASP A 133 -42.65 -20.17 15.06
CA ASP A 133 -43.31 -21.50 15.11
C ASP A 133 -43.84 -21.95 13.72
#